data_AF-A0AAV5UP28-F1
#
_entry.id   AF-A0AAV5UP28-F1
#
_cell.length_a   1.000
_cell.length_b   1.000
_cell.length_c   1.000
_cell.angle_alpha   90.00
_cell.angle_beta   90.00
_cell.angle_gamma   90.00
#
_symmetry.space_group_name_H-M   'P 1'
#
loop_
_entity.id
_entity.type
_entity.pdbx_description
1 polymer ?
#
loop_
_entity_poly.entity_id
_entity_poly.type
_entity_poly.pdbx_seq_one_letter_code
_entity_poly.pdbx_strand_id
1 'polypeptide(L)'
;REFKFDIMERLIYGISADRIFLVLTNSVDSVRLLDFITNIGVEKISISIGKLNISNPEDFLLELAEICTEIDIWQHTDESIPSDSDYFFGIPNGDWGRVFPEMFKRKMDSLCIFNDDYSSFLPESTCEELTKILSEISDKELRFTTSYLPVEIVAGESNRTVNDYNISKTIDIDEYGGSNTFSITHKKREQFNGN
;
A
#
# COMPACT_ATOMS: atom_id res chain seq x y z
N ARG A 1 18.34 -9.46 24.04
CA ARG A 1 17.15 -9.31 24.92
C ARG A 1 15.92 -9.41 24.02
N GLU A 2 15.30 -10.59 23.93
CA GLU A 2 14.17 -10.92 23.02
C GLU A 2 12.78 -10.84 23.68
N PHE A 3 12.69 -10.27 24.87
CA PHE A 3 11.51 -10.36 25.75
C PHE A 3 10.22 -9.66 25.26
N LYS A 4 10.23 -8.90 24.15
CA LYS A 4 9.06 -8.08 23.76
C LYS A 4 7.96 -8.85 23.04
N PHE A 5 8.29 -9.86 22.24
CA PHE A 5 7.27 -10.59 21.45
C PHE A 5 6.50 -11.62 22.28
N ASP A 6 7.16 -12.32 23.20
CA ASP A 6 6.55 -13.38 24.03
C ASP A 6 5.43 -12.84 24.97
N ILE A 7 5.56 -11.59 25.44
CA ILE A 7 4.48 -10.94 26.22
C ILE A 7 3.30 -10.58 25.32
N MET A 8 3.55 -10.16 24.09
CA MET A 8 2.49 -9.80 23.15
C MET A 8 1.67 -11.02 22.75
N GLU A 9 2.32 -12.16 22.45
CA GLU A 9 1.66 -13.42 22.10
C GLU A 9 0.67 -13.89 23.18
N ARG A 10 1.02 -13.73 24.46
CA ARG A 10 0.12 -14.09 25.57
C ARG A 10 -1.03 -13.11 25.77
N LEU A 11 -0.84 -11.84 25.42
CA LEU A 11 -1.87 -10.81 25.56
C LEU A 11 -2.95 -10.91 24.47
N ILE A 12 -2.59 -11.43 23.29
CA ILE A 12 -3.51 -11.56 22.15
C ILE A 12 -4.24 -12.91 22.11
N TYR A 13 -3.88 -13.86 22.98
CA TYR A 13 -4.52 -15.17 22.99
C TYR A 13 -6.02 -15.05 23.29
N GLY A 14 -6.85 -15.45 22.32
CA GLY A 14 -8.31 -15.34 22.40
C GLY A 14 -8.90 -14.00 21.93
N ILE A 15 -8.09 -13.08 21.39
CA ILE A 15 -8.57 -11.87 20.73
C ILE A 15 -8.80 -12.17 19.24
N SER A 16 -10.03 -11.92 18.78
CA SER A 16 -10.33 -11.81 17.35
C SER A 16 -10.29 -10.34 16.97
N ALA A 17 -9.55 -10.01 15.91
CA ALA A 17 -9.50 -8.66 15.36
C ALA A 17 -9.74 -8.72 13.85
N ASP A 18 -10.61 -7.86 13.34
CA ASP A 18 -10.85 -7.77 11.90
C ASP A 18 -9.68 -7.08 11.18
N ARG A 19 -8.94 -6.22 11.91
CA ARG A 19 -7.82 -5.43 11.39
C ARG A 19 -6.74 -5.22 12.44
N ILE A 20 -5.47 -5.28 12.03
CA ILE A 20 -4.32 -4.85 12.83
C ILE A 20 -3.70 -3.58 12.24
N PHE A 21 -3.28 -2.68 13.13
CA PHE A 21 -2.44 -1.54 12.80
C PHE A 21 -1.03 -1.74 13.33
N LEU A 22 -0.03 -1.69 12.45
CA LEU A 22 1.39 -1.85 12.78
C LEU A 22 2.14 -0.55 12.53
N VAL A 23 3.06 -0.21 13.42
CA VAL A 23 4.02 0.88 13.22
C VAL A 23 5.41 0.28 13.12
N LEU A 24 6.00 0.30 11.92
CA LEU A 24 7.31 -0.25 11.64
C LEU A 24 8.34 0.88 11.64
N THR A 25 9.30 0.79 12.55
CA THR A 25 10.42 1.75 12.64
C THR A 25 11.72 0.99 12.87
N ASN A 26 12.80 1.49 12.30
CA ASN A 26 14.14 0.92 12.37
C ASN A 26 14.19 -0.49 11.75
N SER A 27 14.80 -1.45 12.44
CA SER A 27 14.94 -2.81 11.96
C SER A 27 13.79 -3.69 12.43
N VAL A 28 13.22 -4.45 11.49
CA VAL A 28 12.12 -5.38 11.72
C VAL A 28 12.59 -6.79 11.40
N ASP A 29 12.30 -7.72 12.31
CA ASP A 29 12.40 -9.16 12.06
C ASP A 29 11.15 -9.61 11.30
N SER A 30 11.27 -9.77 9.98
CA SER A 30 10.16 -10.09 9.09
C SER A 30 9.49 -11.41 9.46
N VAL A 31 10.29 -12.43 9.79
CA VAL A 31 9.80 -13.79 10.10
C VAL A 31 8.90 -13.74 11.33
N ARG A 32 9.36 -13.14 12.42
CA ARG A 32 8.56 -13.04 13.65
C ARG A 32 7.29 -12.21 13.47
N LEU A 33 7.36 -11.18 12.64
CA LEU A 33 6.21 -10.34 12.37
C LEU A 33 5.14 -11.10 11.56
N LEU A 34 5.55 -11.87 10.55
CA LEU A 34 4.65 -12.69 9.73
C LEU A 34 4.03 -13.82 10.55
N ASP A 35 4.81 -14.49 11.41
CA ASP A 35 4.29 -15.49 12.36
C ASP A 35 3.22 -14.88 13.27
N PHE A 36 3.48 -13.68 13.80
CA PHE A 36 2.52 -12.95 14.63
C PHE A 36 1.22 -12.63 13.88
N ILE A 37 1.30 -12.09 12.66
CA ILE A 37 0.12 -11.75 11.85
C ILE A 37 -0.69 -13.02 11.51
N THR A 38 0.00 -14.09 11.14
CA THR A 38 -0.60 -15.39 10.83
C THR A 38 -1.33 -15.97 12.02
N ASN A 39 -0.73 -15.92 13.22
CA ASN A 39 -1.32 -16.46 14.43
C ASN A 39 -2.58 -15.72 14.90
N ILE A 40 -2.69 -14.42 14.60
CA ILE A 40 -3.92 -13.66 14.91
C ILE A 40 -5.02 -13.96 13.87
N GLY A 41 -4.64 -14.35 12.65
CA GLY A 41 -5.58 -14.70 11.59
C GLY A 41 -6.32 -13.48 11.03
N VAL A 42 -5.68 -12.32 11.00
CA VAL A 42 -6.30 -11.10 10.46
C VAL A 42 -6.30 -11.08 8.94
N GLU A 43 -7.42 -10.64 8.37
CA GLU A 43 -7.54 -10.47 6.92
C GLU A 43 -7.12 -9.07 6.46
N LYS A 44 -7.16 -8.08 7.36
CA LYS A 44 -6.88 -6.68 7.05
C LYS A 44 -5.72 -6.17 7.87
N ILE A 45 -4.78 -5.49 7.22
CA ILE A 45 -3.64 -4.90 7.89
C ILE A 45 -3.37 -3.48 7.40
N SER A 46 -3.01 -2.62 8.33
CA SER A 46 -2.54 -1.26 8.04
C SER A 46 -1.15 -1.09 8.63
N ILE A 47 -0.18 -0.71 7.79
CA ILE A 47 1.23 -0.58 8.14
C ILE A 47 1.63 0.88 8.00
N SER A 48 2.07 1.49 9.09
CA SER A 48 2.70 2.81 9.11
C SER A 48 4.21 2.64 9.17
N ILE A 49 4.94 3.27 8.26
CA ILE A 49 6.36 3.02 8.01
C ILE A 49 7.12 4.33 8.10
N GLY A 50 8.14 4.39 8.96
CA GLY A 50 9.14 5.46 8.93
C GLY A 50 10.41 4.98 8.23
N LYS A 51 11.57 5.21 8.86
CA LYS A 51 12.81 4.54 8.43
C LYS A 51 12.70 3.03 8.64
N LEU A 52 12.73 2.25 7.58
CA LEU A 52 12.59 0.78 7.62
C LEU A 52 13.86 0.09 7.13
N ASN A 53 14.32 -0.90 7.89
CA ASN A 53 15.37 -1.83 7.49
C ASN A 53 14.87 -3.26 7.73
N ILE A 54 14.30 -3.85 6.69
CA ILE A 54 13.77 -5.22 6.70
C ILE A 54 14.54 -6.05 5.68
N SER A 55 14.83 -7.29 6.00
CA SER A 55 15.47 -8.21 5.06
C SER A 55 14.46 -8.65 4.01
N ASN A 56 14.82 -8.50 2.73
CA ASN A 56 14.00 -8.84 1.57
C ASN A 56 12.59 -8.23 1.63
N PRO A 57 12.46 -6.90 1.45
CA PRO A 57 11.19 -6.21 1.65
C PRO A 57 10.10 -6.63 0.65
N GLU A 58 10.50 -7.02 -0.56
CA GLU A 58 9.60 -7.59 -1.58
C GLU A 58 9.01 -8.93 -1.12
N ASP A 59 9.85 -9.86 -0.67
CA ASP A 59 9.42 -11.16 -0.16
C ASP A 59 8.46 -11.00 1.03
N PHE A 60 8.76 -10.07 1.95
CA PHE A 60 7.88 -9.76 3.06
C PHE A 60 6.48 -9.31 2.60
N LEU A 61 6.40 -8.41 1.61
CA LEU A 61 5.10 -7.96 1.07
C LEU A 61 4.35 -9.09 0.36
N LEU A 62 5.06 -9.94 -0.36
CA LEU A 62 4.49 -11.10 -1.02
C LEU A 62 3.93 -12.10 0.01
N GLU A 63 4.68 -12.43 1.06
CA GLU A 63 4.23 -13.30 2.15
C GLU A 63 3.02 -12.69 2.89
N LEU A 64 3.03 -11.37 3.12
CA LEU A 64 1.89 -10.67 3.70
C LEU A 64 0.63 -10.78 2.83
N ALA A 65 0.78 -10.73 1.50
CA ALA A 65 -0.30 -10.91 0.54
C ALA A 65 -0.84 -12.35 0.42
N GLU A 66 -0.15 -13.34 0.99
CA GLU A 66 -0.73 -14.70 1.18
C GLU A 66 -1.66 -14.76 2.39
N ILE A 67 -1.40 -13.92 3.40
CA ILE A 67 -2.11 -13.94 4.68
C ILE A 67 -3.35 -13.04 4.62
N CYS A 68 -3.16 -11.80 4.15
CA CYS A 68 -4.16 -10.73 4.19
C CYS A 68 -4.87 -10.54 2.84
N THR A 69 -6.16 -10.19 2.90
CA THR A 69 -6.97 -9.77 1.74
C THR A 69 -6.87 -8.26 1.48
N GLU A 70 -6.63 -7.46 2.53
CA GLU A 70 -6.54 -6.00 2.44
C GLU A 70 -5.28 -5.50 3.16
N ILE A 71 -4.44 -4.77 2.42
CA ILE A 71 -3.21 -4.18 2.93
C ILE A 71 -3.24 -2.67 2.66
N ASP A 72 -3.11 -1.87 3.73
CA ASP A 72 -2.89 -0.43 3.64
C ASP A 72 -1.47 -0.10 4.10
N ILE A 73 -0.72 0.68 3.32
CA ILE A 73 0.64 1.09 3.62
C ILE A 73 0.72 2.60 3.66
N TRP A 74 1.24 3.14 4.76
CA TRP A 74 1.45 4.56 4.99
C TRP A 74 2.94 4.79 5.22
N GLN A 75 3.65 5.21 4.19
CA GLN A 75 5.07 5.51 4.28
C GLN A 75 5.27 7.01 4.51
N HIS A 76 5.81 7.34 5.68
CA HIS A 76 6.23 8.68 6.07
C HIS A 76 7.56 9.05 5.42
N THR A 77 7.81 10.34 5.27
CA THR A 77 9.10 10.87 4.80
C THR A 77 10.26 10.41 5.68
N ASP A 78 11.34 9.96 5.05
CA ASP A 78 12.65 9.77 5.65
C ASP A 78 13.52 10.94 5.19
N GLU A 79 13.83 11.86 6.11
CA GLU A 79 14.61 13.07 5.83
C GLU A 79 16.01 12.78 5.22
N SER A 80 16.49 11.54 5.30
CA SER A 80 17.74 11.11 4.70
C SER A 80 17.64 10.71 3.23
N ILE A 81 16.43 10.68 2.67
CA ILE A 81 16.16 10.24 1.30
C ILE A 81 15.53 11.41 0.50
N PRO A 82 16.04 11.72 -0.71
CA PRO A 82 15.42 12.74 -1.56
C PRO A 82 13.96 12.40 -1.89
N SER A 83 13.08 13.40 -1.88
CA SER A 83 11.66 13.23 -2.21
C SER A 83 11.42 12.80 -3.67
N ASP A 84 12.30 13.17 -4.58
CA ASP A 84 12.21 12.75 -5.99
C ASP A 84 12.72 11.32 -6.24
N SER A 85 13.15 10.60 -5.21
CA SER A 85 13.65 9.24 -5.36
C SER A 85 12.55 8.23 -5.64
N ASP A 86 12.87 7.24 -6.47
CA ASP A 86 12.12 5.98 -6.56
C ASP A 86 12.41 5.19 -5.29
N TYR A 87 11.65 5.45 -4.24
CA TYR A 87 11.83 4.81 -2.94
C TYR A 87 10.50 4.39 -2.34
N PHE A 88 10.41 3.11 -1.99
CA PHE A 88 9.27 2.55 -1.30
C PHE A 88 9.69 1.38 -0.44
N PHE A 89 9.10 1.27 0.75
CA PHE A 89 9.22 0.14 1.66
C PHE A 89 10.68 -0.25 1.98
N GLY A 90 11.58 0.73 2.08
CA GLY A 90 13.01 0.48 2.37
C GLY A 90 13.87 0.17 1.13
N ILE A 91 13.30 0.13 -0.07
CA ILE A 91 14.01 -0.20 -1.31
C ILE A 91 14.09 1.02 -2.22
N PRO A 92 15.30 1.44 -2.64
CA PRO A 92 15.48 2.36 -3.75
C PRO A 92 15.40 1.61 -5.10
N ASN A 93 14.69 2.16 -6.07
CA ASN A 93 14.49 1.61 -7.42
C ASN A 93 13.89 0.20 -7.41
N GLY A 94 12.82 -0.01 -6.63
CA GLY A 94 12.15 -1.30 -6.53
C GLY A 94 11.33 -1.63 -7.79
N ASP A 95 11.25 -2.91 -8.16
CA ASP A 95 10.46 -3.35 -9.31
C ASP A 95 8.99 -3.58 -8.91
N TRP A 96 8.33 -2.50 -8.49
CA TRP A 96 6.96 -2.56 -7.98
C TRP A 96 5.94 -2.95 -9.05
N GLY A 97 6.25 -2.67 -10.31
CA GLY A 97 5.48 -3.15 -11.47
C GLY A 97 5.38 -4.68 -11.51
N ARG A 98 6.42 -5.39 -11.06
CA ARG A 98 6.42 -6.84 -10.92
C ARG A 98 5.84 -7.31 -9.59
N VAL A 99 6.15 -6.64 -8.48
CA VAL A 99 5.75 -7.10 -7.14
C VAL A 99 4.24 -7.01 -6.93
N PHE A 100 3.61 -5.88 -7.26
CA PHE A 100 2.19 -5.67 -6.95
C PHE A 100 1.25 -6.67 -7.65
N PRO A 101 1.42 -7.01 -8.94
CA PRO A 101 0.62 -8.05 -9.58
C PRO A 101 0.77 -9.42 -8.92
N GLU A 102 1.99 -9.78 -8.49
CA GLU A 102 2.23 -11.03 -7.78
C GLU A 102 1.54 -11.05 -6.41
N MET A 103 1.42 -9.90 -5.73
CA MET A 103 0.60 -9.80 -4.52
C MET A 103 -0.88 -10.10 -4.81
N PHE A 104 -1.45 -9.54 -5.89
CA PHE A 104 -2.85 -9.77 -6.27
C PHE A 104 -3.16 -11.18 -6.80
N LYS A 105 -2.17 -11.88 -7.37
CA LYS A 105 -2.28 -13.30 -7.74
C LYS A 105 -2.45 -14.23 -6.54
N ARG A 106 -2.12 -13.75 -5.34
CA ARG A 106 -2.26 -14.48 -4.06
C ARG A 106 -3.68 -14.24 -3.49
N LYS A 107 -3.77 -14.06 -2.17
CA LYS A 107 -5.05 -13.89 -1.47
C LYS A 107 -5.54 -12.43 -1.48
N MET A 108 -4.66 -11.47 -1.75
CA MET A 108 -4.96 -10.05 -1.67
C MET A 108 -5.98 -9.59 -2.72
N ASP A 109 -6.97 -8.81 -2.27
CA ASP A 109 -8.01 -8.17 -3.09
C ASP A 109 -7.84 -6.64 -3.14
N SER A 110 -7.20 -6.08 -2.11
CA SER A 110 -7.02 -4.64 -1.97
C SER A 110 -5.61 -4.27 -1.49
N LEU A 111 -5.00 -3.31 -2.19
CA LEU A 111 -3.77 -2.65 -1.78
C LEU A 111 -3.94 -1.13 -1.86
N CYS A 112 -3.73 -0.45 -0.74
CA CYS A 112 -3.70 1.00 -0.65
C CYS A 112 -2.32 1.47 -0.21
N ILE A 113 -1.74 2.41 -0.93
CA ILE A 113 -0.43 2.98 -0.64
C ILE A 113 -0.55 4.51 -0.53
N PHE A 114 -0.11 5.04 0.60
CA PHE A 114 0.12 6.45 0.83
C PHE A 114 1.63 6.63 1.03
N ASN A 115 2.31 7.19 0.04
CA ASN A 115 3.76 7.33 0.02
C ASN A 115 4.13 8.81 0.01
N ASP A 116 4.30 9.41 1.19
CA ASP A 116 4.31 10.86 1.42
C ASP A 116 5.06 11.64 0.33
N ASP A 117 6.39 11.59 0.33
CA ASP A 117 7.17 12.48 -0.52
C ASP A 117 7.66 11.82 -1.82
N TYR A 118 7.55 10.50 -1.95
CA TYR A 118 8.28 9.72 -2.95
C TYR A 118 7.47 9.46 -4.23
N SER A 119 7.13 10.53 -4.94
CA SER A 119 6.26 10.44 -6.13
C SER A 119 6.81 9.56 -7.27
N SER A 120 8.13 9.36 -7.34
CA SER A 120 8.80 8.60 -8.41
C SER A 120 8.75 7.08 -8.22
N PHE A 121 8.28 6.56 -7.07
CA PHE A 121 8.32 5.12 -6.79
C PHE A 121 7.46 4.27 -7.72
N LEU A 122 6.47 4.89 -8.37
CA LEU A 122 5.62 4.22 -9.34
C LEU A 122 5.41 5.15 -10.54
N PRO A 123 6.33 5.12 -11.52
CA PRO A 123 6.22 5.96 -12.71
C PRO A 123 4.92 5.71 -13.47
N GLU A 124 4.42 6.73 -14.19
CA GLU A 124 3.17 6.65 -14.96
C GLU A 124 3.11 5.45 -15.91
N SER A 125 4.23 5.16 -16.61
CA SER A 125 4.33 4.00 -17.49
C SER A 125 4.10 2.67 -16.75
N THR A 126 4.57 2.56 -15.51
CA THR A 126 4.38 1.38 -14.67
C THR A 126 2.93 1.29 -14.21
N CYS A 127 2.28 2.41 -13.89
CA CYS A 127 0.85 2.44 -13.57
C CYS A 127 -0.02 1.96 -14.75
N GLU A 128 0.30 2.37 -15.97
CA GLU A 128 -0.41 1.91 -17.18
C GLU A 128 -0.25 0.40 -17.38
N GLU A 129 0.97 -0.12 -17.22
CA GLU A 129 1.26 -1.56 -17.31
C GLU A 129 0.54 -2.36 -16.22
N LEU A 130 0.59 -1.89 -14.97
CA LEU A 130 -0.14 -2.48 -13.85
C LEU A 130 -1.64 -2.54 -14.12
N THR A 131 -2.21 -1.46 -14.66
CA THR A 131 -3.64 -1.41 -15.01
C THR A 131 -4.01 -2.53 -15.96
N LYS A 132 -3.20 -2.73 -17.01
CA LYS A 132 -3.40 -3.81 -17.97
C LYS A 132 -3.25 -5.18 -17.31
N ILE A 133 -2.17 -5.41 -16.56
CA ILE A 133 -1.89 -6.70 -15.93
C ILE A 133 -3.00 -7.07 -14.92
N LEU A 134 -3.40 -6.15 -14.04
CA LEU A 134 -4.44 -6.39 -13.04
C LEU A 134 -5.80 -6.66 -13.67
N SER A 135 -6.10 -6.06 -14.83
CA SER A 135 -7.32 -6.36 -15.58
C SER A 135 -7.38 -7.79 -16.14
N GLU A 136 -6.22 -8.42 -16.33
CA GLU A 136 -6.09 -9.76 -16.92
C GLU A 136 -5.99 -10.88 -15.85
N ILE A 137 -5.53 -10.57 -14.63
CA ILE A 137 -5.20 -11.58 -13.61
C ILE A 137 -6.43 -12.17 -12.90
N SER A 138 -7.53 -11.44 -12.80
CA SER A 138 -8.66 -11.94 -12.00
C SER A 138 -10.05 -11.54 -12.48
N ASP A 139 -10.95 -12.51 -12.38
CA ASP A 139 -12.39 -12.30 -12.47
C ASP A 139 -12.94 -11.55 -11.24
N LYS A 140 -12.17 -11.48 -10.14
CA LYS A 140 -12.57 -10.80 -8.91
C LYS A 140 -12.47 -9.27 -9.03
N GLU A 141 -13.09 -8.60 -8.08
CA GLU A 141 -12.96 -7.15 -7.90
C GLU A 141 -11.61 -6.85 -7.25
N LEU A 142 -10.75 -6.10 -7.94
CA LEU A 142 -9.45 -5.67 -7.42
C LEU A 142 -9.48 -4.18 -7.11
N ARG A 143 -8.90 -3.80 -5.97
CA ARG A 143 -8.70 -2.40 -5.58
C ARG A 143 -7.22 -2.10 -5.42
N PHE A 144 -6.70 -1.22 -6.26
CA PHE A 144 -5.34 -0.70 -6.14
C PHE A 144 -5.39 0.83 -6.09
N THR A 145 -4.92 1.38 -4.97
CA THR A 145 -4.84 2.84 -4.78
C THR A 145 -3.44 3.23 -4.39
N THR A 146 -2.90 4.23 -5.05
CA THR A 146 -1.63 4.87 -4.67
C THR A 146 -1.80 6.38 -4.64
N SER A 147 -1.12 7.03 -3.71
CA SER A 147 -1.16 8.48 -3.50
C SER A 147 0.13 8.97 -2.84
N TYR A 148 0.43 10.24 -3.05
CA TYR A 148 1.57 10.94 -2.46
C TYR A 148 1.20 12.40 -2.17
N LEU A 149 1.97 13.04 -1.30
CA LEU A 149 1.92 14.46 -0.99
C LEU A 149 2.90 15.20 -1.91
N PRO A 150 2.43 16.12 -2.76
CA PRO A 150 3.35 16.96 -3.51
C PRO A 150 3.97 17.96 -2.56
N VAL A 151 5.29 18.03 -2.61
CA VAL A 151 6.08 19.06 -1.96
C VAL A 151 5.95 20.36 -2.78
N GLU A 152 4.82 21.06 -2.64
CA GLU A 152 4.70 22.44 -3.13
C GLU A 152 5.37 23.36 -2.10
N ILE A 153 6.66 23.64 -2.27
CA ILE A 153 7.34 24.73 -1.55
C ILE A 153 6.92 26.05 -2.20
N VAL A 154 5.70 26.50 -1.93
CA VAL A 154 5.33 27.91 -2.12
C VAL A 154 5.54 28.58 -0.77
N ALA A 155 6.44 29.56 -0.74
CA ALA A 155 6.74 30.33 0.46
C ALA A 155 5.47 31.04 0.97
N GLY A 156 4.71 30.38 1.85
CA GLY A 156 3.61 30.99 2.62
C GLY A 156 2.29 30.24 2.64
N GLU A 157 2.02 29.31 1.72
CA GLU A 157 0.70 28.62 1.64
C GLU A 157 0.88 27.16 1.23
N SER A 158 0.58 26.22 2.15
CA SER A 158 0.63 24.78 1.85
C SER A 158 -0.65 24.35 1.12
N ASN A 159 -0.61 24.26 -0.21
CA ASN A 159 -1.66 23.62 -0.99
C ASN A 159 -1.39 22.11 -1.09
N ARG A 160 -2.35 21.28 -0.66
CA ARG A 160 -2.28 19.82 -0.76
C ARG A 160 -2.87 19.37 -2.10
N THR A 161 -2.04 18.91 -3.03
CA THR A 161 -2.51 18.32 -4.29
C THR A 161 -2.46 16.80 -4.20
N VAL A 162 -3.54 16.13 -3.78
CA VAL A 162 -3.53 14.65 -3.72
C VAL A 162 -3.68 14.08 -5.14
N ASN A 163 -2.66 13.38 -5.64
CA ASN A 163 -2.78 12.53 -6.83
C ASN A 163 -3.32 11.16 -6.39
N ASP A 164 -4.64 11.04 -6.29
CA ASP A 164 -5.31 9.76 -6.06
C ASP A 164 -5.40 9.00 -7.39
N TYR A 165 -4.52 8.02 -7.61
CA TYR A 165 -4.80 6.98 -8.59
C TYR A 165 -5.71 5.96 -7.92
N ASN A 166 -7.03 6.16 -8.03
CA ASN A 166 -7.99 5.11 -7.70
C ASN A 166 -8.17 4.22 -8.91
N ILE A 167 -7.56 3.03 -8.88
CA ILE A 167 -7.92 1.93 -9.77
C ILE A 167 -8.99 1.12 -9.02
N SER A 168 -10.25 1.45 -9.27
CA SER A 168 -11.40 0.64 -8.84
C SER A 168 -12.02 -0.02 -10.06
N LYS A 169 -12.05 -1.36 -10.08
CA LYS A 169 -12.92 -2.10 -10.99
C LYS A 169 -14.30 -2.19 -10.33
N THR A 170 -15.19 -1.23 -10.54
CA THR A 170 -16.58 -1.38 -10.07
C THR A 170 -17.38 -2.16 -11.11
N ILE A 171 -17.94 -3.33 -10.75
CA ILE A 171 -18.89 -4.05 -11.60
C ILE A 171 -20.28 -3.44 -11.34
N ASP A 172 -20.64 -2.41 -12.11
CA ASP A 172 -22.02 -1.94 -12.14
C ASP A 172 -22.85 -2.92 -12.99
N ILE A 173 -23.72 -3.67 -12.34
CA ILE A 173 -24.72 -4.52 -13.00
C ILE A 173 -25.92 -3.62 -13.30
N ASP A 174 -26.00 -3.08 -14.52
CA ASP A 174 -27.25 -2.51 -15.01
C ASP A 174 -28.18 -3.60 -15.57
N GLU A 175 -29.49 -3.32 -15.58
CA GLU A 175 -30.56 -4.30 -15.89
C GLU A 175 -30.53 -4.82 -17.35
N TYR A 176 -29.52 -4.46 -18.16
CA TYR A 176 -29.48 -4.74 -19.60
C TYR A 176 -28.16 -5.33 -20.13
N GLY A 177 -27.38 -6.01 -19.27
CA GLY A 177 -26.26 -6.84 -19.71
C GLY A 177 -24.93 -6.08 -19.69
N GLY A 178 -24.10 -6.44 -18.70
CA GLY A 178 -22.98 -5.64 -18.22
C GLY A 178 -21.92 -5.23 -19.25
N SER A 179 -21.45 -4.00 -19.05
CA SER A 179 -20.26 -3.43 -19.69
C SER A 179 -19.12 -3.36 -18.67
N ASN A 180 -17.95 -3.92 -19.00
CA ASN A 180 -16.72 -3.74 -18.23
C ASN A 180 -16.20 -2.32 -18.43
N THR A 181 -16.48 -1.43 -17.49
CA THR A 181 -16.00 -0.05 -17.57
C THR A 181 -14.84 0.13 -16.58
N PHE A 182 -13.64 0.39 -17.09
CA PHE A 182 -12.49 0.78 -16.28
C PHE A 182 -12.57 2.28 -16.03
N SER A 183 -12.67 2.70 -14.77
CA SER A 183 -12.58 4.12 -14.42
C SER A 183 -11.24 4.40 -13.76
N ILE A 184 -10.31 4.97 -14.53
CA ILE A 184 -9.20 5.72 -13.96
C ILE A 184 -9.80 7.06 -13.53
N THR A 185 -10.17 7.18 -12.26
CA THR A 185 -10.66 8.47 -11.78
C THR A 185 -9.47 9.37 -11.50
N HIS A 186 -9.00 10.08 -12.53
CA HIS A 186 -8.07 11.19 -12.37
C HIS A 186 -8.83 12.36 -11.73
N LYS A 187 -9.06 12.32 -10.42
CA LYS A 187 -9.63 13.45 -9.69
C LYS A 187 -8.53 14.46 -9.43
N LYS A 188 -8.21 15.28 -10.44
CA LYS A 188 -7.53 16.55 -10.19
C LYS A 188 -8.49 17.39 -9.35
N ARG A 189 -8.26 17.45 -8.04
CA ARG A 189 -9.08 18.27 -7.15
C ARG A 189 -8.81 19.73 -7.51
N GLU A 190 -9.84 20.43 -8.00
CA GLU A 190 -9.73 21.87 -8.24
C GLU A 190 -9.42 22.59 -6.93
N GLN A 191 -8.53 23.57 -7.03
CA GLN A 191 -8.01 24.40 -5.95
C GLN A 191 -9.16 24.91 -5.06
N PHE A 192 -9.12 24.58 -3.77
CA PHE A 192 -9.89 25.34 -2.78
C PHE A 192 -9.04 26.54 -2.36
N ASN A 193 -9.25 27.66 -3.05
CA ASN A 193 -8.80 28.95 -2.54
C ASN A 193 -9.64 29.27 -1.29
N GLY A 194 -9.09 29.02 -0.10
CA GLY A 194 -9.64 29.56 1.13
C GLY A 194 -9.40 31.07 1.15
N ASN A 195 -10.48 31.85 0.99
CA ASN A 195 -10.48 33.29 1.29
C ASN A 195 -10.49 33.54 2.80
#